data_AF-A0A173XLG9-F1
#
_entry.id   AF-A0A173XLG9-F1
#
_cell.length_a   1.000
_cell.length_b   1.000
_cell.length_c   1.000
_cell.angle_alpha   90.00
_cell.angle_beta   90.00
_cell.angle_gamma   90.00
#
_symmetry.space_group_name_H-M   'P 1'
#
loop_
_entity.id
_entity.type
_entity.pdbx_description
1 polymer ?
#
loop_
_entity_poly.entity_id
_entity_poly.type
_entity_poly.pdbx_seq_one_letter_code
_entity_poly.pdbx_strand_id
1 'polypeptide(L)'
;MTTINNCLSSLKNILRKADKEKSICFDFHTSGCDKVEKVKALRSKEEKKSKQIPLTETQIYELYNLELSGRDEEVRDVFVAQCLLGQRISDMPKLFAGNYKKIDDHTVEITVQKTQEQAVIYLFPVAKEILNKYSLNGFKHLNINTNPDEQEDKSREYVRKTDDHIKKICKNAGFDEEITYTEQRGSKKTTVKKKQHELIHTHVTRHTFITLMCKMGFQKKQ
;
A
#
# COMPACT_ATOMS: atom_id res chain seq x y z
N MET A 1 -14.96 -1.16 -12.29
CA MET A 1 -15.19 -2.62 -12.42
C MET A 1 -15.00 -3.35 -11.10
N THR A 2 -13.81 -3.32 -10.49
CA THR A 2 -13.51 -4.06 -9.24
C THR A 2 -14.49 -3.79 -8.10
N THR A 3 -14.81 -2.52 -7.80
CA THR A 3 -15.75 -2.16 -6.72
C THR A 3 -17.16 -2.75 -6.93
N ILE A 4 -17.69 -2.65 -8.16
CA ILE A 4 -19.02 -3.20 -8.49
C ILE A 4 -19.01 -4.72 -8.37
N ASN A 5 -17.98 -5.39 -8.92
CA ASN A 5 -17.88 -6.84 -8.86
C ASN A 5 -17.67 -7.35 -7.43
N ASN A 6 -16.97 -6.60 -6.57
CA ASN A 6 -16.83 -6.92 -5.15
C ASN A 6 -18.18 -6.79 -4.42
N CYS A 7 -18.92 -5.69 -4.65
CA CYS A 7 -20.26 -5.51 -4.09
C CYS A 7 -21.21 -6.62 -4.54
N LEU A 8 -21.23 -6.94 -5.85
CA LEU A 8 -22.02 -8.03 -6.40
C LEU A 8 -21.67 -9.37 -5.77
N SER A 9 -20.38 -9.63 -5.52
CA SER A 9 -19.93 -10.87 -4.88
C SER A 9 -20.42 -10.94 -3.42
N SER A 10 -20.33 -9.84 -2.67
CA SER A 10 -20.87 -9.75 -1.31
C SER A 10 -22.39 -9.97 -1.29
N LEU A 11 -23.13 -9.34 -2.21
CA LEU A 11 -24.58 -9.53 -2.33
C LEU A 11 -24.95 -10.98 -2.67
N LYS A 12 -24.30 -11.58 -3.67
CA LYS A 12 -24.52 -12.99 -4.01
C LYS A 12 -24.24 -13.92 -2.82
N ASN A 13 -23.23 -13.62 -2.00
CA ASN A 13 -22.94 -14.40 -0.81
C ASN A 13 -24.05 -14.29 0.25
N ILE A 14 -24.62 -13.10 0.45
CA ILE A 14 -25.75 -12.91 1.37
C ILE A 14 -26.99 -13.65 0.87
N LEU A 15 -27.33 -13.49 -0.42
CA LEU A 15 -28.51 -14.12 -1.02
C LEU A 15 -28.40 -15.65 -1.00
N ARG A 16 -27.21 -16.22 -1.24
CA ARG A 16 -26.96 -17.66 -1.08
C ARG A 16 -27.09 -18.16 0.36
N LYS A 17 -26.88 -17.30 1.35
CA LYS A 17 -27.15 -17.67 2.76
C LYS A 17 -28.65 -17.64 3.04
N ALA A 18 -29.37 -16.64 2.51
CA ALA A 18 -30.82 -16.55 2.65
C ALA A 18 -31.55 -17.73 1.99
N ASP A 19 -31.11 -18.15 0.80
CA ASP A 19 -31.60 -19.34 0.07
C ASP A 19 -31.49 -20.65 0.86
N LYS A 20 -30.49 -20.75 1.75
CA LYS A 20 -30.29 -21.93 2.62
C LYS A 20 -31.11 -21.88 3.90
N GLU A 21 -31.66 -20.73 4.24
CA GLU A 21 -32.35 -20.50 5.51
C GLU A 21 -33.83 -20.83 5.35
N LYS A 22 -34.29 -21.90 6.02
CA LYS A 22 -35.66 -22.43 5.84
C LYS A 22 -36.75 -21.44 6.23
N SER A 23 -36.45 -20.50 7.11
CA SER A 23 -37.37 -19.45 7.55
C SER A 23 -37.59 -18.33 6.52
N ILE A 24 -36.76 -18.27 5.47
CA ILE A 24 -36.84 -17.25 4.43
C ILE A 24 -37.40 -17.88 3.15
N CYS A 25 -38.54 -17.37 2.68
CA CYS A 25 -39.11 -17.78 1.39
C CYS A 25 -38.38 -17.08 0.23
N PHE A 26 -37.16 -17.51 -0.05
CA PHE A 26 -36.32 -17.02 -1.15
C PHE A 26 -35.59 -18.18 -1.81
N ASP A 27 -35.56 -18.21 -3.15
CA ASP A 27 -34.76 -19.15 -3.91
C ASP A 27 -33.81 -18.41 -4.86
N PHE A 28 -32.52 -18.74 -4.79
CA PHE A 28 -31.45 -18.00 -5.48
C PHE A 28 -31.48 -18.17 -7.01
N HIS A 29 -31.99 -19.30 -7.50
CA HIS A 29 -31.96 -19.66 -8.92
C HIS A 29 -33.23 -19.19 -9.65
N THR A 30 -34.39 -19.42 -9.07
CA THR A 30 -35.70 -18.99 -9.59
C THR A 30 -35.81 -17.46 -9.63
N SER A 31 -35.22 -16.77 -8.65
CA SER A 31 -35.13 -15.30 -8.65
C SER A 31 -34.19 -14.73 -9.73
N GLY A 32 -33.38 -15.57 -10.39
CA GLY A 32 -32.44 -15.14 -11.44
C GLY A 32 -31.18 -14.44 -10.92
N CYS A 33 -30.93 -14.47 -9.60
CA CYS A 33 -29.74 -13.84 -8.98
C CYS A 33 -28.43 -14.49 -9.45
N ASP A 34 -28.46 -15.78 -9.81
CA ASP A 34 -27.35 -16.51 -10.39
C ASP A 34 -26.91 -15.92 -11.74
N LYS A 35 -27.88 -15.50 -12.56
CA LYS A 35 -27.69 -14.96 -13.93
C LYS A 35 -27.09 -13.56 -13.98
N VAL A 36 -27.05 -12.82 -12.87
CA VAL A 36 -26.46 -11.47 -12.86
C VAL A 36 -24.97 -11.54 -13.18
N GLU A 37 -24.58 -11.04 -14.36
CA GLU A 37 -23.20 -11.08 -14.82
C GLU A 37 -22.30 -10.07 -14.11
N LYS A 38 -21.01 -10.42 -14.00
CA LYS A 38 -19.99 -9.48 -13.56
C LYS A 38 -19.66 -8.49 -14.68
N VAL A 39 -19.31 -7.27 -14.29
CA VAL A 39 -18.78 -6.28 -15.24
C VAL A 39 -17.48 -6.80 -15.82
N LYS A 40 -17.43 -6.93 -17.16
CA LYS A 40 -16.26 -7.43 -17.89
C LYS A 40 -15.05 -6.51 -17.72
N ALA A 41 -13.85 -7.10 -17.67
CA ALA A 41 -12.62 -6.33 -17.66
C ALA A 41 -12.24 -5.91 -19.08
N LEU A 42 -12.18 -4.60 -19.33
CA LEU A 42 -11.88 -4.01 -20.64
C LEU A 42 -10.41 -3.59 -20.79
N ARG A 43 -9.64 -3.64 -19.70
CA ARG A 43 -8.22 -3.29 -19.68
C ARG A 43 -7.35 -4.52 -19.91
N SER A 44 -6.34 -4.39 -20.78
CA SER A 44 -5.26 -5.36 -20.97
C SER A 44 -4.43 -5.54 -19.70
N LYS A 45 -3.47 -6.47 -19.72
CA LYS A 45 -2.55 -6.69 -18.60
C LYS A 45 -1.61 -5.50 -18.42
N GLU A 46 -1.16 -4.90 -19.52
CA GLU A 46 -0.32 -3.71 -19.57
C GLU A 46 -1.08 -2.49 -19.05
N GLU A 47 -2.32 -2.28 -19.50
CA GLU A 47 -3.16 -1.15 -19.06
C GLU A 47 -3.55 -1.21 -17.58
N LYS A 48 -3.56 -2.40 -16.97
CA LYS A 48 -3.74 -2.53 -15.51
C LYS A 48 -2.49 -2.07 -14.74
N LYS A 49 -1.32 -2.25 -15.33
CA LYS A 49 -0.03 -1.89 -14.75
C LYS A 49 0.36 -0.44 -15.02
N SER A 50 -0.18 0.22 -16.05
CA SER A 50 0.20 1.60 -16.41
C SER A 50 -0.08 2.66 -15.34
N LYS A 51 -0.95 2.38 -14.36
CA LYS A 51 -1.15 3.24 -13.18
C LYS A 51 -0.14 2.99 -12.05
N GLN A 52 0.51 1.83 -12.04
CA GLN A 52 1.49 1.48 -11.02
C GLN A 52 2.84 2.04 -11.45
N ILE A 53 3.25 3.13 -10.82
CA ILE A 53 4.48 3.85 -11.14
C ILE A 53 5.41 3.75 -9.93
N PRO A 54 6.28 2.72 -9.88
CA PRO A 54 7.34 2.63 -8.91
C PRO A 54 8.25 3.86 -8.94
N LEU A 55 8.76 4.28 -7.78
CA LEU A 55 9.82 5.28 -7.72
C LEU A 55 11.15 4.67 -8.19
N THR A 56 12.00 5.51 -8.77
CA THR A 56 13.39 5.15 -9.04
C THR A 56 14.24 5.26 -7.77
N GLU A 57 15.43 4.65 -7.78
CA GLU A 57 16.39 4.78 -6.69
C GLU A 57 16.81 6.25 -6.47
N THR A 58 17.04 6.98 -7.57
CA THR A 58 17.32 8.42 -7.55
C THR A 58 16.20 9.19 -6.87
N GLN A 59 14.93 8.92 -7.20
CA GLN A 59 13.80 9.60 -6.57
C GLN A 59 13.67 9.28 -5.08
N ILE A 60 13.97 8.04 -4.66
CA ILE A 60 14.00 7.69 -3.23
C ILE A 60 15.10 8.48 -2.52
N TYR A 61 16.28 8.60 -3.14
CA TYR A 61 17.40 9.36 -2.61
C TYR A 61 17.11 10.86 -2.54
N GLU A 62 16.50 11.44 -3.56
CA GLU A 62 16.06 12.85 -3.57
C GLU A 62 15.06 13.12 -2.43
N LEU A 63 14.08 12.24 -2.23
CA LEU A 63 13.15 12.36 -1.10
C LEU A 63 13.87 12.28 0.24
N TYR A 64 14.80 11.33 0.40
CA TYR A 64 15.56 11.15 1.64
C TYR A 64 16.41 12.39 2.01
N ASN A 65 16.95 13.08 1.00
CA ASN A 65 17.78 14.28 1.22
C ASN A 65 16.99 15.58 1.23
N LEU A 66 15.68 15.54 0.97
CA LEU A 66 14.85 16.74 1.00
C LEU A 66 14.81 17.32 2.42
N GLU A 67 15.18 18.58 2.56
CA GLU A 67 15.09 19.29 3.84
C GLU A 67 13.61 19.57 4.14
N LEU A 68 13.11 18.89 5.16
CA LEU A 68 11.75 19.03 5.67
C LEU A 68 11.81 19.19 7.18
N SER A 69 10.74 19.70 7.77
CA SER A 69 10.60 19.78 9.22
C SER A 69 9.21 19.36 9.66
N GLY A 70 9.11 19.01 10.94
CA GLY A 70 7.84 18.70 11.58
C GLY A 70 7.17 17.46 10.98
N ARG A 71 5.86 17.56 10.72
CA ARG A 71 5.09 16.42 10.21
C ARG A 71 5.53 15.93 8.83
N ASP A 72 5.96 16.83 7.95
CA ASP A 72 6.36 16.46 6.58
C ASP A 72 7.65 15.62 6.58
N GLU A 73 8.59 15.93 7.48
CA GLU A 73 9.82 15.15 7.70
C GLU A 73 9.52 13.71 8.15
N GLU A 74 8.66 13.55 9.15
CA GLU A 74 8.28 12.22 9.65
C GLU A 74 7.50 11.41 8.62
N VAL A 75 6.62 12.05 7.85
CA VAL A 75 5.91 11.39 6.75
C VAL A 75 6.89 10.93 5.68
N ARG A 76 7.85 11.78 5.30
CA ARG A 76 8.89 11.45 4.33
C ARG A 76 9.70 10.25 4.81
N ASP A 77 10.19 10.28 6.04
CA ASP A 77 11.03 9.20 6.59
C ASP A 77 10.28 7.86 6.60
N VAL A 78 9.03 7.84 7.07
CA VAL A 78 8.19 6.64 7.05
C VAL A 78 7.97 6.14 5.63
N PHE A 79 7.72 7.04 4.68
CA PHE A 79 7.49 6.70 3.28
C PHE A 79 8.75 6.14 2.59
N VAL A 80 9.91 6.75 2.81
CA VAL A 80 11.21 6.28 2.30
C VAL A 80 11.55 4.91 2.90
N ALA A 81 11.41 4.75 4.22
CA ALA A 81 11.62 3.46 4.87
C ALA A 81 10.67 2.39 4.30
N GLN A 82 9.41 2.72 4.04
CA GLN A 82 8.45 1.79 3.45
C GLN A 82 8.83 1.37 2.02
N CYS A 83 9.39 2.29 1.20
CA CYS A 83 9.93 1.97 -0.13
C CYS A 83 11.12 1.00 -0.07
N LEU A 84 11.91 1.05 0.99
CA LEU A 84 13.12 0.23 1.15
C LEU A 84 12.86 -1.09 1.89
N LEU A 85 11.83 -1.16 2.74
CA LEU A 85 11.50 -2.36 3.52
C LEU A 85 10.38 -3.21 2.89
N GLY A 86 9.61 -2.62 1.96
CA GLY A 86 8.56 -3.32 1.22
C GLY A 86 7.33 -3.71 2.03
N GLN A 87 7.21 -3.23 3.27
CA GLN A 87 6.13 -3.55 4.18
C GLN A 87 4.88 -2.70 3.96
N ARG A 88 3.73 -3.18 4.43
CA ARG A 88 2.49 -2.39 4.39
C ARG A 88 2.55 -1.30 5.45
N ILE A 89 1.83 -0.20 5.24
CA ILE A 89 1.79 0.92 6.20
C ILE A 89 1.29 0.50 7.60
N SER A 90 0.48 -0.57 7.67
CA SER A 90 0.01 -1.20 8.90
C SER A 90 1.10 -1.99 9.62
N ASP A 91 2.08 -2.54 8.89
CA ASP A 91 3.18 -3.30 9.47
C ASP A 91 4.36 -2.39 9.89
N MET A 92 4.43 -1.15 9.37
CA MET A 92 5.49 -0.19 9.71
C MET A 92 5.63 0.11 11.22
N PRO A 93 4.56 0.27 12.03
CA PRO A 93 4.70 0.53 13.46
C PRO A 93 5.50 -0.55 14.18
N LYS A 94 5.36 -1.83 13.81
CA LYS A 94 6.15 -2.92 14.40
C LYS A 94 7.65 -2.75 14.13
N LEU A 95 8.02 -2.29 12.93
CA LEU A 95 9.42 -2.02 12.58
C LEU A 95 9.96 -0.84 13.39
N PHE A 96 9.21 0.26 13.49
CA PHE A 96 9.62 1.42 14.29
C PHE A 96 9.66 1.15 15.80
N ALA A 97 8.82 0.22 16.29
CA ALA A 97 8.83 -0.25 17.68
C ALA A 97 10.03 -1.14 18.02
N GLY A 98 10.78 -1.62 17.03
CA GLY A 98 11.79 -2.66 17.27
C GLY A 98 11.19 -4.06 17.48
N ASN A 99 9.90 -4.26 17.15
CA ASN A 99 9.19 -5.52 17.31
C ASN A 99 9.51 -6.49 16.16
N TYR A 100 10.77 -6.88 16.10
CA TYR A 100 11.32 -7.81 15.12
C TYR A 100 12.47 -8.59 15.73
N LYS A 101 12.70 -9.80 15.22
CA LYS A 101 13.85 -10.61 15.61
C LYS A 101 15.01 -10.28 14.68
N LYS A 102 16.16 -9.90 15.24
CA LYS A 102 17.40 -9.77 14.45
C LYS A 102 17.91 -11.15 14.06
N ILE A 103 18.17 -11.35 12.77
CA ILE A 103 18.85 -12.54 12.24
C ILE A 103 20.35 -12.25 12.16
N ASP A 104 20.70 -11.09 11.61
CA ASP A 104 22.06 -10.56 11.50
C ASP A 104 22.03 -9.02 11.51
N ASP A 105 23.16 -8.37 11.21
CA ASP A 105 23.31 -6.90 11.24
C ASP A 105 22.46 -6.16 10.20
N HIS A 106 22.03 -6.85 9.15
CA HIS A 106 21.30 -6.32 8.01
C HIS A 106 19.95 -6.99 7.80
N THR A 107 19.60 -8.02 8.57
CA THR A 107 18.40 -8.81 8.32
C THR A 107 17.58 -9.01 9.58
N VAL A 108 16.27 -8.79 9.46
CA VAL A 108 15.30 -8.96 10.55
C VAL A 108 14.12 -9.80 10.11
N GLU A 109 13.47 -10.44 11.07
CA GLU A 109 12.25 -11.21 10.88
C GLU A 109 11.08 -10.54 11.61
N ILE A 110 9.96 -10.37 10.91
CA ILE A 110 8.70 -9.85 11.47
C ILE A 110 7.53 -10.77 11.21
N THR A 111 6.57 -10.76 12.14
CA THR A 111 5.26 -11.37 11.93
C THR A 111 4.31 -10.35 11.27
N VAL A 112 3.96 -10.59 10.01
CA VAL A 112 3.09 -9.72 9.21
C VAL A 112 1.67 -9.72 9.79
N GLN A 113 1.12 -8.56 10.10
CA GLN A 113 -0.17 -8.43 10.80
C GLN A 113 -1.33 -9.08 10.03
N LYS A 114 -1.33 -8.95 8.69
CA LYS A 114 -2.45 -9.43 7.86
C LYS A 114 -2.47 -10.95 7.70
N THR A 115 -1.31 -11.58 7.56
CA THR A 115 -1.21 -13.02 7.24
C THR A 115 -0.78 -13.86 8.43
N GLN A 116 -0.24 -13.24 9.49
CA GLN A 116 0.38 -13.91 10.65
C GLN A 116 1.58 -14.79 10.27
N GLU A 117 2.14 -14.58 9.08
CA GLU A 117 3.33 -15.29 8.59
C GLU A 117 4.61 -14.51 8.94
N GLN A 118 5.73 -15.23 9.07
CA GLN A 118 7.04 -14.61 9.23
C GLN A 118 7.56 -14.09 7.88
N ALA A 119 8.08 -12.87 7.89
CA ALA A 119 8.73 -12.24 6.75
C ALA A 119 10.14 -11.82 7.13
N VAL A 120 11.12 -12.26 6.34
CA VAL A 120 12.52 -11.84 6.43
C VAL A 120 12.71 -10.57 5.61
N ILE A 121 13.31 -9.55 6.22
CA ILE A 121 13.48 -8.21 5.66
C ILE A 121 14.95 -7.83 5.72
N TYR A 122 15.48 -7.40 4.58
CA TYR A 122 16.78 -6.74 4.50
C TYR A 122 16.65 -5.25 4.86
N LEU A 123 17.45 -4.82 5.84
CA LEU A 123 17.57 -3.45 6.30
C LEU A 123 18.62 -2.71 5.49
N PHE A 124 18.18 -2.03 4.43
CA PHE A 124 19.02 -1.08 3.71
C PHE A 124 19.61 -0.03 4.66
N PRO A 125 20.84 0.47 4.42
CA PRO A 125 21.49 1.46 5.28
C PRO A 125 20.59 2.66 5.62
N VAL A 126 19.98 3.28 4.61
CA VAL A 126 19.04 4.41 4.78
C VAL A 126 17.82 4.01 5.62
N ALA A 127 17.27 2.81 5.41
CA ALA A 127 16.15 2.34 6.21
C ALA A 127 16.55 2.13 7.68
N LYS A 128 17.76 1.58 7.92
CA LYS A 128 18.32 1.38 9.26
C LYS A 128 18.57 2.73 9.97
N GLU A 129 19.09 3.72 9.26
CA GLU A 129 19.27 5.09 9.77
C GLU A 129 17.93 5.71 10.21
N ILE A 130 16.91 5.62 9.36
CA ILE A 130 15.56 6.11 9.68
C ILE A 130 14.97 5.38 10.89
N LEU A 131 15.03 4.04 10.92
CA LEU A 131 14.52 3.26 12.07
C LEU A 131 15.24 3.66 13.36
N ASN A 132 16.57 3.81 13.33
CA ASN A 132 17.36 4.23 14.49
C ASN A 132 17.01 5.65 14.96
N LYS A 133 16.81 6.59 14.02
CA LYS A 133 16.40 7.97 14.33
C LYS A 133 15.14 8.00 15.19
N TYR A 134 14.12 7.23 14.82
CA TYR A 134 12.85 7.19 15.55
C TYR A 134 12.86 6.28 16.76
N SER A 135 13.71 5.25 16.79
CA SER A 135 13.94 4.46 18.00
C SER A 135 14.55 5.30 19.13
N LEU A 136 15.40 6.28 18.81
CA LEU A 136 16.05 7.15 19.80
C LEU A 136 15.20 8.37 20.19
N ASN A 137 14.54 8.98 19.21
CA ASN A 137 13.88 10.28 19.41
C ASN A 137 12.35 10.19 19.54
N GLY A 138 11.75 9.05 19.16
CA GLY A 138 10.31 8.91 19.00
C GLY A 138 9.73 9.74 17.85
N PHE A 139 8.45 9.54 17.55
CA PHE A 139 7.68 10.41 16.67
C PHE A 139 7.07 11.56 17.48
N LYS A 140 7.17 12.79 16.98
CA LYS A 140 6.64 14.01 17.61
C LYS A 140 5.36 14.50 16.94
N HIS A 141 5.16 14.22 15.65
CA HIS A 141 4.07 14.79 14.85
C HIS A 141 3.11 13.75 14.26
N LEU A 142 3.61 12.54 14.01
CA LEU A 142 2.82 11.39 13.60
C LEU A 142 2.46 10.55 14.82
N ASN A 143 1.17 10.24 14.93
CA ASN A 143 0.73 9.20 15.84
C ASN A 143 1.01 7.83 15.19
N ILE A 144 2.23 7.34 15.37
CA ILE A 144 2.61 5.96 15.06
C ILE A 144 2.76 5.27 16.39
N ASN A 145 1.82 4.37 16.71
CA ASN A 145 1.91 3.61 17.93
C ASN A 145 3.09 2.63 17.85
N THR A 146 4.18 2.96 18.54
CA THR A 146 5.35 2.09 18.69
C THR A 146 5.31 1.28 19.98
N ASN A 147 4.24 1.39 20.77
CA ASN A 147 4.03 0.56 21.96
C ASN A 147 3.56 -0.85 21.53
N PRO A 148 4.28 -1.92 21.87
CA PRO A 148 3.89 -3.29 21.52
C PRO A 148 2.51 -3.71 22.06
N ASP A 149 2.09 -3.12 23.18
CA ASP A 149 0.87 -3.51 23.91
C ASP A 149 -0.40 -2.84 23.39
N GLU A 150 -0.27 -1.84 22.50
CA GLU A 150 -1.39 -1.11 21.92
C GLU A 150 -1.40 -1.28 20.40
N GLN A 151 -2.16 -2.27 19.92
CA GLN A 151 -2.41 -2.41 18.50
C GLN A 151 -3.46 -1.41 18.04
N GLU A 152 -3.01 -0.29 17.48
CA GLU A 152 -3.91 0.64 16.80
C GLU A 152 -4.20 0.12 15.37
N ASP A 153 -5.47 -0.12 15.06
CA ASP A 153 -5.89 -0.28 13.67
C ASP A 153 -5.77 1.08 12.99
N LYS A 154 -4.74 1.27 12.17
CA LYS A 154 -4.52 2.54 11.46
C LYS A 154 -5.76 2.87 10.65
N SER A 155 -6.51 3.86 11.12
CA SER A 155 -7.76 4.25 10.50
C SER A 155 -7.53 4.64 9.03
N ARG A 156 -8.56 4.43 8.19
CA ARG A 156 -8.53 4.89 6.80
C ARG A 156 -8.24 6.38 6.69
N GLU A 157 -8.63 7.15 7.71
CA GLU A 157 -8.37 8.58 7.79
C GLU A 157 -6.89 8.89 7.99
N TYR A 158 -6.20 8.16 8.87
CA TYR A 158 -4.75 8.30 9.06
C TYR A 158 -4.03 8.10 7.72
N VAL A 159 -4.31 6.99 7.03
CA VAL A 159 -3.68 6.66 5.74
C VAL A 159 -3.96 7.74 4.71
N ARG A 160 -5.20 8.25 4.65
CA ARG A 160 -5.56 9.33 3.73
C ARG A 160 -4.77 10.61 4.00
N LYS A 161 -4.66 11.02 5.28
CA LYS A 161 -3.86 12.20 5.67
C LYS A 161 -2.39 12.00 5.31
N THR A 162 -1.82 10.84 5.61
CA THR A 162 -0.44 10.51 5.24
C THR A 162 -0.24 10.57 3.72
N ASP A 163 -1.15 10.00 2.93
CA ASP A 163 -1.10 10.07 1.46
C ASP A 163 -1.19 11.51 0.94
N ASP A 164 -2.01 12.37 1.55
CA ASP A 164 -2.10 13.79 1.16
C ASP A 164 -0.77 14.53 1.42
N HIS A 165 -0.11 14.26 2.56
CA HIS A 165 1.23 14.78 2.85
C HIS A 165 2.29 14.24 1.86
N ILE A 166 2.29 12.94 1.57
CA ILE A 166 3.22 12.32 0.60
C ILE A 166 3.11 13.02 -0.75
N LYS A 167 1.88 13.24 -1.26
CA LYS A 167 1.67 13.93 -2.54
C LYS A 167 2.22 15.35 -2.55
N LYS A 168 2.06 16.09 -1.44
CA LYS A 168 2.60 17.44 -1.29
C LYS A 168 4.14 17.41 -1.29
N ILE A 169 4.74 16.49 -0.54
CA ILE A 169 6.20 16.32 -0.46
C ILE A 169 6.75 15.97 -1.85
N CYS A 170 6.19 14.98 -2.55
CA CYS A 170 6.62 14.60 -3.89
C CYS A 170 6.44 15.72 -4.92
N LYS A 171 5.37 16.51 -4.81
CA LYS A 171 5.18 17.71 -5.64
C LYS A 171 6.31 18.72 -5.42
N ASN A 172 6.65 18.99 -4.15
CA ASN A 172 7.73 19.91 -3.81
C ASN A 172 9.12 19.39 -4.22
N ALA A 173 9.27 18.06 -4.30
CA ALA A 173 10.44 17.39 -4.85
C ALA A 173 10.50 17.39 -6.40
N GLY A 174 9.53 18.02 -7.08
CA GLY A 174 9.50 18.14 -8.54
C GLY A 174 9.01 16.90 -9.29
N PHE A 175 8.27 16.00 -8.63
CA PHE A 175 7.75 14.77 -9.26
C PHE A 175 6.51 15.08 -10.12
N ASP A 176 6.72 15.86 -11.19
CA ASP A 176 5.67 16.51 -12.01
C ASP A 176 5.58 15.96 -13.45
N GLU A 177 6.18 14.80 -13.72
CA GLU A 177 6.04 14.11 -15.00
C GLU A 177 4.54 13.82 -15.29
N GLU A 178 4.09 14.07 -16.52
CA GLU A 178 2.73 13.73 -16.93
C GLU A 178 2.65 12.24 -17.28
N ILE A 179 1.81 11.51 -16.57
CA ILE A 179 1.60 10.09 -16.77
C ILE A 179 0.22 9.84 -17.36
N THR A 180 0.23 9.18 -18.51
CA THR A 180 -0.98 8.72 -19.20
C THR A 180 -1.25 7.26 -18.86
N TYR A 181 -2.44 6.96 -18.35
CA TYR A 181 -2.84 5.59 -18.00
C TYR A 181 -4.33 5.35 -18.24
N THR A 182 -4.73 4.08 -18.22
CA THR A 182 -6.12 3.69 -18.52
C THR A 182 -6.86 3.27 -17.26
N GLU A 183 -7.98 3.94 -16.99
CA GLU A 183 -8.93 3.57 -15.94
C GLU A 183 -10.18 2.89 -16.51
N GLN A 184 -10.82 2.06 -15.66
CA GLN A 184 -12.14 1.50 -15.97
C GLN A 184 -13.10 1.71 -14.80
N ARG A 185 -14.12 2.55 -15.02
CA ARG A 185 -15.22 2.79 -14.08
C ARG A 185 -16.49 2.15 -14.65
N GLY A 186 -17.05 1.20 -13.91
CA GLY A 186 -18.10 0.32 -14.46
C GLY A 186 -17.68 -0.31 -15.78
N SER A 187 -18.51 -0.11 -16.80
CA SER A 187 -18.30 -0.56 -18.18
C SER A 187 -17.59 0.49 -19.06
N LYS A 188 -17.22 1.65 -18.51
CA LYS A 188 -16.54 2.72 -19.27
C LYS A 188 -15.02 2.63 -19.04
N LYS A 189 -14.28 2.52 -20.14
CA LYS A 189 -12.81 2.60 -20.20
C LYS A 189 -12.42 4.02 -20.62
N THR A 190 -11.49 4.65 -19.91
CA THR A 190 -11.07 6.03 -20.18
C THR A 190 -9.56 6.18 -20.02
N THR A 191 -8.94 6.91 -20.93
CA THR A 191 -7.55 7.38 -20.79
C THR A 191 -7.53 8.61 -19.88
N VAL A 192 -6.63 8.63 -18.91
CA VAL A 192 -6.49 9.68 -17.91
C VAL A 192 -5.04 10.16 -17.91
N LYS A 193 -4.85 11.46 -17.76
CA LYS A 193 -3.54 12.10 -17.58
C LYS A 193 -3.46 12.68 -16.18
N LYS A 194 -2.37 12.43 -15.47
CA LYS A 194 -2.10 12.96 -14.13
C LYS A 194 -0.62 13.25 -13.96
N LYS A 195 -0.28 14.14 -13.04
CA LYS A 195 1.09 14.33 -12.58
C LYS A 195 1.53 13.13 -11.75
N GLN A 196 2.82 12.78 -11.82
CA GLN A 196 3.39 11.63 -11.10
C GLN A 196 3.08 11.72 -9.60
N HIS A 197 3.30 12.89 -8.97
CA HIS A 197 3.01 13.10 -7.55
C HIS A 197 1.56 12.79 -7.16
N GLU A 198 0.56 12.97 -8.05
CA GLU A 198 -0.84 12.64 -7.75
C GLU A 198 -1.11 11.14 -7.64
N LEU A 199 -0.25 10.32 -8.24
CA LEU A 199 -0.36 8.87 -8.29
C LEU A 199 0.42 8.19 -7.15
N ILE A 200 1.30 8.92 -6.46
CA ILE A 200 2.08 8.42 -5.34
C ILE A 200 1.22 8.36 -4.07
N HIS A 201 1.29 7.24 -3.38
CA HIS A 201 0.61 6.94 -2.12
C HIS A 201 1.32 5.78 -1.42
N THR A 202 1.00 5.53 -0.15
CA THR A 202 1.61 4.48 0.68
C THR A 202 1.62 3.08 0.06
N HIS A 203 0.72 2.74 -0.87
CA HIS A 203 0.74 1.44 -1.55
C HIS A 203 1.72 1.35 -2.73
N VAL A 204 2.16 2.48 -3.29
CA VAL A 204 3.21 2.50 -4.34
C VAL A 204 4.54 1.99 -3.79
N THR A 205 4.84 2.25 -2.52
CA THR A 205 6.08 1.84 -1.84
C THR A 205 6.40 0.34 -1.98
N ARG A 206 5.40 -0.54 -1.85
CA ARG A 206 5.59 -1.99 -2.02
C ARG A 206 5.92 -2.36 -3.46
N HIS A 207 5.33 -1.66 -4.43
CA HIS A 207 5.68 -1.85 -5.84
C HIS A 207 7.09 -1.31 -6.14
N THR A 208 7.44 -0.15 -5.58
CA THR A 208 8.79 0.42 -5.57
C THR A 208 9.82 -0.59 -5.06
N PHE A 209 9.59 -1.15 -3.88
CA PHE A 209 10.47 -2.16 -3.29
C PHE A 209 10.66 -3.37 -4.21
N ILE A 210 9.56 -3.96 -4.71
CA ILE A 210 9.64 -5.12 -5.61
C ILE A 210 10.44 -4.78 -6.87
N THR A 211 10.21 -3.61 -7.47
CA THR A 211 10.94 -3.16 -8.65
C THR A 211 12.42 -2.94 -8.35
N LEU A 212 12.76 -2.35 -7.21
CA LEU A 212 14.14 -2.14 -6.76
C LEU A 212 14.87 -3.49 -6.59
N MET A 213 14.26 -4.44 -5.87
CA MET A 213 14.82 -5.77 -5.66
C MET A 213 15.02 -6.52 -6.98
N CYS A 214 14.07 -6.45 -7.91
CA CYS A 214 14.24 -7.03 -9.24
C CYS A 214 15.42 -6.42 -10.01
N LYS A 215 15.64 -5.11 -9.90
CA LYS A 215 16.79 -4.43 -10.53
C LYS A 215 18.13 -4.85 -9.90
N MET A 216 18.13 -5.17 -8.60
CA MET A 216 19.28 -5.72 -7.88
C MET A 216 19.52 -7.22 -8.15
N GLY A 217 18.74 -7.84 -9.05
CA GLY A 217 18.93 -9.24 -9.45
C GLY A 217 18.13 -10.26 -8.63
N PHE A 218 17.32 -9.83 -7.67
CA PHE A 218 16.48 -10.75 -6.90
C PHE A 218 15.25 -11.17 -7.72
N GLN A 219 15.03 -12.47 -7.84
CA GLN A 219 13.84 -12.99 -8.52
C GLN A 219 12.62 -12.92 -7.60
N LYS A 220 11.49 -12.54 -8.17
CA LYS A 220 10.20 -12.66 -7.51
C LYS A 220 9.92 -14.14 -7.31
N LYS A 221 9.91 -14.64 -6.06
CA LYS A 221 9.36 -15.98 -5.77
C LYS A 221 7.95 -16.05 -6.35
N GLN A 222 7.72 -17.03 -7.23
CA GLN A 222 6.45 -17.24 -7.94
C GLN A 222 5.33 -17.60 -6.98
#